data_AF-A0A086QT31-F1
#
_entry.id   AF-A0A086QT31-F1
#
_cell.length_a   1.000
_cell.length_b   1.000
_cell.length_c   1.000
_cell.angle_alpha   90.00
_cell.angle_beta   90.00
_cell.angle_gamma   90.00
#
_symmetry.space_group_name_H-M   'P 1'
#
loop_
_entity.id
_entity.type
_entity.pdbx_description
1 polymer ?
#
loop_
_entity_poly.entity_id
_entity_poly.type
_entity_poly.pdbx_seq_one_letter_code
_entity_poly.pdbx_strand_id
1 'polypeptide(L)'
;MAGDAPAAAAAPQQVGRTASASGVRTPGYLDLVGHSLKATSMDHGMQYSSIYWETSHRTYLPFWASLTQKFSWKIMDDQIRSFLRLPKPVTTEPFVFSSGSPYIRRYFGDADISVPVPLHAPAHFAFVPTGTVSPWEETGMETGPQGAAARGAAATAFRAVLESAWKCDIDEQIKEKLHSRAGAGAFHASGSTGGCPIPTDF
;
A
#
# COMPACT_ATOMS: atom_id res chain seq x y z
N MET A 1 28.48 27.36 -47.63
CA MET A 1 28.13 26.28 -46.69
C MET A 1 29.35 25.39 -46.57
N ALA A 2 30.26 25.75 -45.66
CA ALA A 2 31.53 25.10 -45.45
C ALA A 2 31.32 23.76 -44.75
N GLY A 3 31.80 22.67 -45.37
CA GLY A 3 31.95 21.38 -44.72
C GLY A 3 33.36 21.29 -44.17
N ASP A 4 33.50 21.42 -42.85
CA ASP A 4 34.75 21.17 -42.15
C ASP A 4 34.90 19.67 -41.89
N ALA A 5 36.02 19.13 -42.37
CA ALA A 5 36.57 17.85 -41.94
C ALA A 5 37.33 18.03 -40.61
N PRO A 6 37.40 16.97 -39.79
CA PRO A 6 38.69 16.62 -39.19
C PRO A 6 38.91 15.09 -39.28
N ALA A 7 40.05 14.61 -39.76
CA ALA A 7 41.37 14.52 -39.13
C ALA A 7 41.66 13.05 -38.75
N ALA A 8 42.68 12.50 -39.38
CA ALA A 8 43.13 11.12 -39.23
C ALA A 8 43.76 10.86 -37.84
N ALA A 9 43.52 9.68 -37.27
CA ALA A 9 44.37 9.12 -36.23
C ALA A 9 44.40 7.58 -36.31
N ALA A 10 45.57 7.09 -36.77
CA ALA A 10 46.28 5.88 -36.39
C ALA A 10 45.54 4.52 -36.36
N ALA A 11 45.91 3.67 -37.31
CA ALA A 11 45.79 2.22 -37.20
C ALA A 11 46.77 1.66 -36.16
N PRO A 12 46.38 0.66 -35.35
CA PRO A 12 47.29 -0.35 -34.86
C PRO A 12 47.10 -1.64 -35.67
N GLN A 13 48.17 -1.94 -36.42
CA GLN A 13 48.72 -3.26 -36.72
C GLN A 13 47.78 -4.47 -36.71
N GLN A 14 47.56 -5.00 -37.92
CA GLN A 14 47.38 -6.44 -38.13
C GLN A 14 48.56 -7.20 -37.51
N VAL A 15 48.33 -7.86 -36.38
CA VAL A 15 49.14 -9.01 -35.97
C VAL A 15 48.39 -10.25 -36.46
N GLY A 16 49.04 -10.94 -37.39
CA GLY A 16 48.40 -11.96 -38.22
C GLY A 16 48.15 -13.30 -37.54
N ARG A 17 47.34 -14.08 -38.26
CA ARG A 17 47.19 -15.55 -38.27
C ARG A 17 46.70 -16.16 -36.95
N THR A 18 45.59 -16.89 -36.98
CA THR A 18 45.51 -18.17 -37.69
C THR A 18 44.05 -18.52 -37.97
N ALA A 19 43.79 -19.00 -39.18
CA ALA A 19 42.56 -19.71 -39.48
C ALA A 19 42.61 -21.08 -38.79
N SER A 20 41.64 -21.37 -37.93
CA SER A 20 41.23 -22.75 -37.65
C SER A 20 39.75 -22.86 -37.96
N ALA A 21 39.44 -23.80 -38.86
CA ALA A 21 38.10 -24.22 -39.21
C ALA A 21 37.29 -24.67 -37.98
N SER A 22 35.96 -24.59 -38.13
CA SER A 22 34.92 -25.07 -37.20
C SER A 22 35.02 -24.55 -35.76
N GLY A 23 34.33 -23.43 -35.49
CA GLY A 23 34.13 -22.96 -34.12
C GLY A 23 32.80 -22.24 -34.01
N VAL A 24 31.79 -22.93 -33.49
CA VAL A 24 30.62 -22.26 -32.90
C VAL A 24 31.19 -21.35 -31.81
N ARG A 25 31.14 -20.02 -32.00
CA ARG A 25 31.51 -19.08 -30.94
C ARG A 25 30.52 -19.28 -29.80
N THR A 26 30.99 -19.79 -28.67
CA THR A 26 30.23 -19.74 -27.41
C THR A 26 30.09 -18.26 -27.02
N PRO A 27 28.88 -17.69 -26.99
CA PRO A 27 28.70 -16.30 -26.59
C PRO A 27 29.18 -16.11 -25.15
N GLY A 28 29.91 -15.02 -24.90
CA GLY A 28 30.46 -14.70 -23.60
C GLY A 28 29.39 -14.16 -22.64
N TYR A 29 29.69 -14.16 -21.33
CA TYR A 29 28.79 -13.65 -20.29
C TYR A 29 28.23 -12.25 -20.59
N LEU A 30 29.04 -11.34 -21.14
CA LEU A 30 28.61 -9.98 -21.47
C LEU A 30 27.57 -9.91 -22.61
N ASP A 31 27.58 -10.85 -23.56
CA ASP A 31 26.55 -10.95 -24.61
C ASP A 31 25.22 -11.49 -24.04
N LEU A 32 25.30 -12.34 -23.01
CA LEU A 32 24.14 -12.94 -22.34
C LEU A 32 23.50 -12.01 -21.30
N VAL A 33 24.26 -11.06 -20.75
CA VAL A 33 23.78 -10.09 -19.74
C VAL A 33 22.77 -9.10 -20.32
N GLY A 34 22.90 -8.73 -21.60
CA GLY A 34 21.94 -7.84 -22.28
C GLY A 34 20.54 -8.45 -22.44
N HIS A 35 20.45 -9.78 -22.45
CA HIS A 35 19.21 -10.57 -22.51
C HIS A 35 18.90 -11.28 -21.18
N SER A 36 19.61 -10.93 -20.11
CA SER A 36 19.44 -11.52 -18.79
C SER A 36 18.20 -10.96 -18.11
N LEU A 37 17.56 -11.77 -17.26
CA LEU A 37 16.40 -11.47 -16.39
C LEU A 37 16.50 -10.15 -15.59
N LYS A 38 17.68 -9.53 -15.51
CA LYS A 38 17.91 -8.24 -14.86
C LYS A 38 17.47 -7.05 -15.71
N ALA A 39 17.42 -7.21 -17.03
CA ALA A 39 16.71 -6.31 -17.93
C ALA A 39 15.26 -6.76 -17.93
N THR A 40 14.38 -6.01 -17.27
CA THR A 40 12.93 -6.26 -17.13
C THR A 40 12.20 -6.14 -18.48
N SER A 41 12.63 -6.89 -19.49
CA SER A 41 11.90 -7.17 -20.73
C SER A 41 11.39 -8.61 -20.60
N MET A 42 10.14 -8.71 -20.14
CA MET A 42 9.52 -9.96 -19.66
C MET A 42 8.95 -10.82 -20.81
N ASP A 43 8.99 -10.32 -22.04
CA ASP A 43 8.63 -11.04 -23.25
C ASP A 43 9.81 -11.88 -23.77
N HIS A 44 9.52 -13.11 -24.20
CA HIS A 44 10.50 -14.08 -24.73
C HIS A 44 11.58 -14.55 -23.74
N GLY A 45 11.24 -14.73 -22.46
CA GLY A 45 12.15 -15.32 -21.48
C GLY A 45 12.67 -16.71 -21.88
N MET A 46 13.96 -16.97 -21.61
CA MET A 46 14.58 -18.28 -21.86
C MET A 46 13.93 -19.38 -21.01
N GLN A 47 13.85 -20.60 -21.54
CA GLN A 47 13.37 -21.76 -20.78
C GLN A 47 14.26 -21.96 -19.53
N TYR A 48 13.69 -21.68 -18.35
CA TYR A 48 14.43 -21.68 -17.08
C TYR A 48 14.43 -23.04 -16.38
N SER A 49 13.58 -23.97 -16.79
CA SER A 49 13.44 -25.28 -16.14
C SER A 49 13.25 -26.40 -17.16
N SER A 50 13.74 -27.58 -16.80
CA SER A 50 13.64 -28.80 -17.61
C SER A 50 12.19 -29.26 -17.71
N ILE A 51 11.76 -29.64 -18.92
CA ILE A 51 10.48 -30.30 -19.18
C ILE A 51 10.79 -31.78 -19.40
N TYR A 52 10.26 -32.67 -18.56
CA TYR A 52 10.45 -34.12 -18.69
C TYR A 52 9.14 -34.88 -18.44
N TRP A 53 9.11 -36.12 -18.89
CA TRP A 53 8.01 -37.07 -18.64
C TRP A 53 8.58 -38.33 -18.02
N GLU A 54 8.05 -38.74 -16.88
CA GLU A 54 8.56 -39.89 -16.13
C GLU A 54 8.19 -41.22 -16.79
N THR A 55 8.97 -42.25 -16.47
CA THR A 55 8.75 -43.60 -16.99
C THR A 55 7.39 -44.12 -16.53
N SER A 56 6.58 -44.61 -17.47
CA SER A 56 5.23 -45.16 -17.23
C SER A 56 4.12 -44.17 -16.86
N HIS A 57 4.35 -42.86 -16.97
CA HIS A 57 3.25 -41.89 -16.91
C HIS A 57 2.32 -42.04 -18.12
N ARG A 58 1.02 -42.24 -17.86
CA ARG A 58 -0.01 -42.46 -18.91
C ARG A 58 -0.41 -41.14 -19.56
N THR A 59 -0.44 -41.09 -20.90
CA THR A 59 -0.78 -39.87 -21.67
C THR A 59 -2.27 -39.77 -22.01
N TYR A 60 -3.04 -40.86 -21.97
CA TYR A 60 -4.48 -40.93 -22.29
C TYR A 60 -4.90 -40.44 -23.69
N LEU A 61 -3.93 -40.22 -24.59
CA LEU A 61 -4.18 -39.83 -25.98
C LEU A 61 -3.94 -41.03 -26.91
N PRO A 62 -4.96 -41.50 -27.66
CA PRO A 62 -4.78 -42.52 -28.70
C PRO A 62 -4.02 -41.98 -29.91
N PHE A 63 -3.59 -42.85 -30.83
CA PHE A 63 -2.81 -42.45 -32.02
C PHE A 63 -3.56 -41.50 -32.97
N TRP A 64 -4.89 -41.51 -32.97
CA TRP A 64 -5.72 -40.60 -33.76
C TRP A 64 -6.15 -39.35 -32.99
N ALA A 65 -5.60 -39.08 -31.79
CA ALA A 65 -6.00 -37.94 -30.98
C ALA A 65 -5.87 -36.60 -31.71
N SER A 66 -4.92 -36.47 -32.65
CA SER A 66 -4.77 -35.30 -33.51
C SER A 66 -5.89 -35.13 -34.54
N LEU A 67 -6.58 -36.21 -34.91
CA LEU A 67 -7.74 -36.20 -35.80
C LEU A 67 -9.05 -35.95 -35.03
N THR A 68 -9.07 -36.21 -33.73
CA THR A 68 -10.22 -35.95 -32.88
C THR A 68 -10.38 -34.44 -32.66
N GLN A 69 -11.53 -33.89 -33.03
CA GLN A 69 -11.87 -32.49 -32.80
C GLN A 69 -12.93 -32.34 -31.71
N LYS A 70 -12.89 -31.18 -31.03
CA LYS A 70 -13.94 -30.81 -30.09
C LYS A 70 -15.21 -30.47 -30.87
N PHE A 71 -16.35 -30.93 -30.39
CA PHE A 71 -17.68 -30.60 -30.92
C PHE A 71 -18.61 -30.23 -29.78
N SER A 72 -19.46 -29.23 -29.98
CA SER A 72 -20.46 -28.80 -29.00
C SER A 72 -21.83 -28.75 -29.67
N TRP A 73 -22.80 -29.43 -29.07
CA TRP A 73 -24.19 -29.41 -29.51
C TRP A 73 -24.89 -28.08 -29.22
N LYS A 74 -24.29 -27.19 -28.40
CA LYS A 74 -24.91 -25.93 -27.97
C LYS A 74 -25.44 -25.08 -29.15
N ILE A 75 -24.66 -24.94 -30.23
CA ILE A 75 -25.08 -24.15 -31.39
C ILE A 75 -26.27 -24.80 -32.11
N MET A 76 -26.25 -26.13 -32.27
CA MET A 76 -27.36 -26.85 -32.90
C MET A 76 -28.61 -26.79 -32.03
N ASP A 77 -28.45 -26.97 -30.72
CA ASP A 77 -29.54 -26.88 -29.74
C ASP A 77 -30.16 -25.49 -29.72
N ASP A 78 -29.37 -24.41 -29.80
CA ASP A 78 -29.87 -23.04 -29.81
C ASP A 78 -30.59 -22.69 -31.13
N GLN A 79 -30.12 -23.23 -32.27
CA GLN A 79 -30.82 -23.14 -33.55
C GLN A 79 -32.17 -23.87 -33.52
N ILE A 80 -32.19 -25.11 -33.05
CA ILE A 80 -33.41 -25.91 -32.92
C ILE A 80 -34.38 -25.24 -31.93
N ARG A 81 -33.87 -24.75 -30.79
CA ARG A 81 -34.65 -24.04 -29.78
C ARG A 81 -35.30 -22.79 -30.35
N SER A 82 -34.56 -22.03 -31.15
CA SER A 82 -35.07 -20.83 -31.82
C SER A 82 -36.10 -21.16 -32.90
N PHE A 83 -35.85 -22.21 -33.70
CA PHE A 83 -36.72 -22.64 -34.78
C PHE A 83 -38.06 -23.20 -34.27
N LEU A 84 -38.02 -24.05 -33.25
CA LEU A 84 -39.20 -24.67 -32.64
C LEU A 84 -39.89 -23.77 -31.60
N ARG A 85 -39.41 -22.55 -31.38
CA ARG A 85 -39.92 -21.59 -30.37
C ARG A 85 -39.98 -22.20 -28.96
N LEU A 86 -38.99 -23.01 -28.62
CA LEU A 86 -38.82 -23.58 -27.29
C LEU A 86 -38.51 -22.48 -26.25
N PRO A 87 -38.71 -22.76 -24.95
CA PRO A 87 -38.50 -21.76 -23.90
C PRO A 87 -37.06 -21.22 -23.90
N LYS A 88 -36.96 -19.88 -24.00
CA LYS A 88 -35.70 -19.14 -23.96
C LYS A 88 -35.25 -18.92 -22.52
N PRO A 89 -33.93 -18.83 -22.27
CA PRO A 89 -33.43 -18.47 -20.95
C PRO A 89 -33.70 -16.99 -20.62
N VAL A 90 -33.78 -16.68 -19.33
CA VAL A 90 -33.98 -15.32 -18.79
C VAL A 90 -32.82 -14.36 -19.09
N THR A 91 -31.70 -14.87 -19.61
CA THR A 91 -30.56 -14.05 -20.04
C THR A 91 -30.85 -13.29 -21.33
N THR A 92 -31.86 -13.72 -22.10
CA THR A 92 -32.33 -12.98 -23.29
C THR A 92 -33.04 -11.67 -22.94
N GLU A 93 -33.57 -11.55 -21.71
CA GLU A 93 -34.14 -10.31 -21.21
C GLU A 93 -33.03 -9.40 -20.64
N PRO A 94 -32.91 -8.15 -21.12
CA PRO A 94 -31.88 -7.22 -20.64
C PRO A 94 -32.07 -6.84 -19.17
N PHE A 95 -33.32 -6.82 -18.68
CA PHE A 95 -33.62 -6.48 -17.30
C PHE A 95 -33.38 -7.66 -16.36
N VAL A 96 -32.78 -7.39 -15.20
CA VAL A 96 -32.45 -8.44 -14.22
C VAL A 96 -33.38 -8.33 -13.01
N PHE A 97 -34.27 -9.31 -12.87
CA PHE A 97 -35.20 -9.43 -11.74
C PHE A 97 -34.60 -10.14 -10.51
N SER A 98 -33.33 -10.55 -10.58
CA SER A 98 -32.66 -11.31 -9.51
C SER A 98 -32.17 -10.43 -8.34
N SER A 99 -32.37 -9.11 -8.40
CA SER A 99 -32.01 -8.15 -7.34
C SER A 99 -33.14 -7.14 -7.13
N GLY A 100 -33.23 -6.58 -5.92
CA GLY A 100 -34.14 -5.46 -5.63
C GLY A 100 -33.69 -4.12 -6.20
N SER A 101 -32.38 -3.95 -6.43
CA SER A 101 -31.84 -2.80 -7.19
C SER A 101 -31.87 -3.11 -8.69
N PRO A 102 -32.09 -2.11 -9.55
CA PRO A 102 -32.17 -2.28 -10.99
C PRO A 102 -30.79 -2.57 -11.58
N TYR A 103 -30.71 -3.68 -12.32
CA TYR A 103 -29.56 -4.07 -13.12
C TYR A 103 -29.97 -4.28 -14.58
N ILE A 104 -29.07 -3.91 -15.50
CA ILE A 104 -29.22 -4.17 -16.94
C ILE A 104 -28.05 -5.03 -17.42
N ARG A 105 -28.35 -6.05 -18.22
CA ARG A 105 -27.34 -6.89 -18.85
C ARG A 105 -26.63 -6.14 -19.98
N ARG A 106 -25.30 -6.11 -19.92
CA ARG A 106 -24.44 -5.75 -21.06
C ARG A 106 -24.06 -7.02 -21.80
N TYR A 107 -24.43 -7.10 -23.08
CA TYR A 107 -24.12 -8.22 -23.96
C TYR A 107 -22.79 -7.99 -24.70
N PHE A 108 -21.96 -9.03 -24.78
CA PHE A 108 -20.69 -9.00 -25.50
C PHE A 108 -20.80 -9.75 -26.81
N GLY A 109 -21.57 -9.20 -27.75
CA GLY A 109 -21.78 -9.80 -29.08
C GLY A 109 -22.69 -11.02 -29.10
N ASP A 110 -23.10 -11.56 -27.95
CA ASP A 110 -24.00 -12.70 -27.84
C ASP A 110 -24.86 -12.64 -26.55
N ALA A 111 -26.05 -13.27 -26.57
CA ALA A 111 -26.98 -13.32 -25.43
C ALA A 111 -26.49 -14.23 -24.29
N ASP A 112 -25.68 -15.24 -24.60
CA ASP A 112 -25.07 -16.15 -23.63
C ASP A 112 -23.96 -15.47 -22.82
N ILE A 113 -23.34 -14.43 -23.38
CA ILE A 113 -22.23 -13.71 -22.75
C ILE A 113 -22.72 -12.33 -22.33
N SER A 114 -23.31 -12.29 -21.13
CA SER A 114 -23.79 -11.05 -20.54
C SER A 114 -23.33 -10.84 -19.10
N VAL A 115 -23.10 -9.59 -18.74
CA VAL A 115 -22.79 -9.18 -17.37
C VAL A 115 -23.85 -8.18 -16.88
N PRO A 116 -24.50 -8.42 -15.72
CA PRO A 116 -25.38 -7.42 -15.11
C PRO A 116 -24.60 -6.18 -14.66
N VAL A 117 -25.07 -4.99 -15.04
CA VAL A 117 -24.51 -3.70 -14.63
C VAL A 117 -25.55 -2.97 -13.78
N PRO A 118 -25.20 -2.50 -12.57
CA PRO A 118 -26.13 -1.76 -11.73
C PRO A 118 -26.45 -0.40 -12.36
N LEU A 119 -27.72 -0.02 -12.38
CA LEU A 119 -28.15 1.30 -12.84
C LEU A 119 -28.11 2.36 -11.74
N HIS A 120 -28.16 1.95 -10.48
CA HIS A 120 -28.10 2.89 -9.37
C HIS A 120 -26.74 3.57 -9.31
N ALA A 121 -26.74 4.89 -9.17
CA ALA A 121 -25.64 5.63 -8.56
C ALA A 121 -25.90 5.63 -7.04
N PRO A 122 -25.29 4.70 -6.27
CA PRO A 122 -25.58 4.57 -4.85
C PRO A 122 -25.19 5.86 -4.12
N ALA A 123 -26.16 6.48 -3.44
CA ALA A 123 -25.88 7.56 -2.51
C ALA A 123 -25.25 6.94 -1.26
N HIS A 124 -23.97 7.25 -1.03
CA HIS A 124 -23.27 6.86 0.18
C HIS A 124 -23.35 7.98 1.20
N PHE A 125 -23.53 7.61 2.46
CA PHE A 125 -23.61 8.55 3.56
C PHE A 125 -22.44 8.31 4.50
N ALA A 126 -21.72 9.38 4.83
CA ALA A 126 -20.70 9.37 5.86
C ALA A 126 -21.15 10.34 6.96
N PHE A 127 -21.53 9.81 8.11
CA PHE A 127 -21.81 10.62 9.30
C PHE A 127 -20.51 10.93 10.05
N VAL A 128 -19.58 11.56 9.33
CA VAL A 128 -18.21 11.83 9.79
C VAL A 128 -17.92 13.32 9.56
N PRO A 129 -17.48 14.08 10.59
CA PRO A 129 -17.12 15.48 10.40
C PRO A 129 -15.85 15.59 9.53
N THR A 130 -15.82 16.58 8.65
CA THR A 130 -14.68 16.81 7.75
C THR A 130 -13.57 17.62 8.43
N GLY A 131 -12.31 17.32 8.12
CA GLY A 131 -11.15 18.11 8.58
C GLY A 131 -10.74 17.87 10.04
N THR A 132 -11.23 16.80 10.68
CA THR A 132 -10.93 16.50 12.10
C THR A 132 -9.76 15.54 12.30
N VAL A 133 -9.17 15.00 11.23
CA VAL A 133 -8.06 14.04 11.29
C VAL A 133 -7.06 14.35 10.17
N SER A 134 -5.78 14.50 10.53
CA SER A 134 -4.63 14.59 9.62
C SER A 134 -3.75 13.34 9.77
N PRO A 135 -4.00 12.23 9.05
CA PRO A 135 -3.31 10.97 9.28
C PRO A 135 -1.81 10.97 8.99
N TRP A 136 -1.32 11.95 8.23
CA TRP A 136 0.10 12.09 7.88
C TRP A 136 0.92 12.82 8.96
N GLU A 137 0.27 13.43 9.96
CA GLU A 137 0.94 14.17 11.03
C GLU A 137 1.09 13.30 12.27
N GLU A 138 2.30 13.30 12.84
CA GLU A 138 2.56 12.61 14.11
C GLU A 138 1.98 13.40 15.29
N THR A 139 0.70 13.17 15.56
CA THR A 139 -0.04 13.82 16.64
C THR A 139 0.52 13.48 18.04
N GLY A 140 1.29 12.39 18.17
CA GLY A 140 1.95 12.04 19.43
C GLY A 140 3.00 13.05 19.91
N MET A 141 3.53 13.90 19.02
CA MET A 141 4.59 14.85 19.34
C MET A 141 4.10 16.26 19.64
N GLU A 142 2.90 16.65 19.17
CA GLU A 142 2.34 17.97 19.45
C GLU A 142 1.84 18.12 20.90
N THR A 143 1.98 19.34 21.43
CA THR A 143 1.46 19.72 22.74
C THR A 143 0.04 20.24 22.59
N GLY A 144 -0.93 19.39 22.87
CA GLY A 144 -2.34 19.77 22.85
C GLY A 144 -3.27 18.63 23.30
N PRO A 145 -4.58 18.89 23.39
CA PRO A 145 -5.58 17.89 23.76
C PRO A 145 -5.61 16.71 22.76
N GLN A 146 -5.50 17.00 21.46
CA GLN A 146 -5.49 15.98 20.39
C GLN A 146 -4.25 15.09 20.51
N GLY A 147 -3.05 15.66 20.65
CA GLY A 147 -1.85 14.86 20.91
C GLY A 147 -1.87 14.09 22.23
N ALA A 148 -2.50 14.62 23.29
CA ALA A 148 -2.69 13.89 24.54
C ALA A 148 -3.66 12.70 24.39
N ALA A 149 -4.72 12.88 23.60
CA ALA A 149 -5.65 11.80 23.26
C ALA A 149 -4.97 10.74 22.37
N ALA A 150 -4.14 11.16 21.40
CA ALA A 150 -3.38 10.25 20.53
C ALA A 150 -2.34 9.42 21.30
N ARG A 151 -1.63 10.02 22.27
CA ARG A 151 -0.70 9.30 23.18
C ARG A 151 -1.39 8.41 24.20
N GLY A 152 -2.66 8.71 24.52
CA GLY A 152 -3.47 7.99 25.48
C GLY A 152 -3.52 8.61 26.89
N ALA A 153 -4.62 8.33 27.58
CA ALA A 153 -4.92 8.89 28.91
C ALA A 153 -3.91 8.44 29.98
N ALA A 154 -3.39 7.22 29.92
CA ALA A 154 -2.41 6.70 30.87
C ALA A 154 -1.11 7.54 30.88
N ALA A 155 -0.62 7.92 29.70
CA ALA A 155 0.58 8.77 29.58
C ALA A 155 0.35 10.17 30.15
N THR A 156 -0.88 10.70 30.00
CA THR A 156 -1.27 12.01 30.53
C THR A 156 -1.41 11.97 32.06
N ALA A 157 -2.03 10.91 32.60
CA ALA A 157 -2.14 10.68 34.04
C ALA A 157 -0.75 10.52 34.69
N PHE A 158 0.14 9.74 34.08
CA PHE A 158 1.51 9.58 34.57
C PHE A 158 2.27 10.91 34.58
N ARG A 159 2.13 11.72 33.52
CA ARG A 159 2.72 13.07 33.47
C ARG A 159 2.19 13.97 34.61
N ALA A 160 0.90 13.91 34.91
CA ALA A 160 0.31 14.69 36.02
C ALA A 160 0.82 14.24 37.40
N VAL A 161 1.06 12.93 37.60
CA VAL A 161 1.66 12.40 38.83
C VAL A 161 3.08 12.94 39.02
N LEU A 162 3.90 12.91 37.96
CA LEU A 162 5.25 13.46 38.01
C LEU A 162 5.25 14.97 38.26
N GLU A 163 4.32 15.71 37.64
CA GLU A 163 4.16 17.15 37.85
C GLU A 163 3.75 17.46 39.31
N SER A 164 2.87 16.65 39.91
CA SER A 164 2.49 16.82 41.31
C SER A 164 3.67 16.61 42.26
N ALA A 165 4.45 15.54 42.04
CA ALA A 165 5.65 15.28 42.84
C ALA A 165 6.64 16.44 42.75
N TRP A 166 6.89 16.94 41.54
CA TRP A 166 7.77 18.08 41.32
C TRP A 166 7.28 19.37 42.02
N LYS A 167 5.97 19.63 42.01
CA LYS A 167 5.39 20.79 42.74
C LYS A 167 5.58 20.68 44.25
N CYS A 168 5.46 19.49 44.82
CA CYS A 168 5.74 19.27 46.24
C CYS A 168 7.21 19.59 46.56
N ASP A 169 8.15 19.06 45.78
CA ASP A 169 9.59 19.30 45.98
C ASP A 169 9.95 20.80 45.88
N ILE A 170 9.35 21.50 44.91
CA ILE A 170 9.57 22.95 44.72
C ILE A 170 8.95 23.76 45.86
N ASP A 171 7.77 23.40 46.36
CA ASP A 171 7.13 24.08 47.48
C ASP A 171 7.97 23.96 48.76
N GLU A 172 8.54 22.78 49.03
CA GLU A 172 9.47 22.58 50.15
C GLU A 172 10.73 23.44 50.01
N GLN A 173 11.37 23.44 48.83
CA GLN A 173 12.54 24.29 48.56
C GLN A 173 12.22 25.78 48.70
N ILE A 174 11.04 26.22 48.24
CA ILE A 174 10.60 27.61 48.37
C ILE A 174 10.36 27.96 49.84
N LYS A 175 9.70 27.09 50.61
CA LYS A 175 9.52 27.28 52.06
C LYS A 175 10.86 27.41 52.77
N GLU A 176 11.82 26.53 52.50
CA GLU A 176 13.15 26.60 53.11
C GLU A 176 13.90 27.89 52.74
N LYS A 177 13.83 28.29 51.46
CA LYS A 177 14.44 29.54 50.97
C LYS A 177 13.80 30.79 51.56
N LEU A 178 12.50 30.79 51.79
CA LEU A 178 11.79 31.91 52.42
C LEU A 178 12.09 31.99 53.92
N HIS A 179 12.15 30.86 54.62
CA HIS A 179 12.51 30.82 56.05
C HIS A 179 13.96 31.27 56.30
N SER A 180 14.92 30.81 55.49
CA SER A 180 16.31 31.27 55.58
C SER A 180 16.47 32.77 55.31
N ARG A 181 15.65 33.34 54.44
CA ARG A 181 15.62 34.78 54.14
C ARG A 181 14.93 35.61 55.23
N ALA A 182 13.93 35.05 55.93
CA ALA A 182 13.32 35.68 57.10
C ALA A 182 14.26 35.68 58.31
N GLY A 183 15.08 34.64 58.49
CA GLY A 183 16.12 34.58 59.53
C GLY A 183 17.25 35.61 59.36
N ALA A 184 17.53 36.02 58.12
CA ALA A 184 18.53 37.06 57.82
C ALA A 184 18.01 38.51 58.00
N GLY A 185 16.68 38.71 58.11
CA GLY A 185 16.06 40.03 58.29
C GLY A 185 15.79 40.44 59.74
N ALA A 186 15.98 39.54 60.71
CA ALA A 186 15.60 39.76 62.11
C ALA A 186 16.69 40.42 63.00
N PHE A 187 17.79 40.88 62.42
CA PHE A 187 18.88 41.57 63.15
C PHE A 187 18.95 43.07 62.80
N HIS A 188 17.83 43.79 62.84
CA HIS A 188 17.84 45.26 63.07
C HIS A 188 16.41 45.79 63.32
N ALA A 189 15.93 45.71 64.57
CA ALA A 189 14.97 46.68 65.11
C ALA A 189 14.93 46.57 66.64
N SER A 190 15.51 47.57 67.28
CA SER A 190 15.53 47.81 68.72
C SER A 190 14.17 48.30 69.23
N GLY A 191 13.69 47.68 70.30
CA GLY A 191 12.96 48.30 71.42
C GLY A 191 11.58 48.93 71.19
N SER A 192 10.57 48.45 71.91
CA SER A 192 9.75 49.25 72.85
C SER A 192 8.50 48.47 73.29
N THR A 193 8.22 48.54 74.59
CA THR A 193 7.14 47.90 75.34
C THR A 193 5.75 48.44 75.02
N GLY A 194 4.71 47.59 74.99
CA GLY A 194 3.33 48.03 75.20
C GLY A 194 2.23 47.02 74.86
N GLY A 195 1.56 46.49 75.90
CA GLY A 195 0.10 46.33 76.00
C GLY A 195 -0.63 45.25 75.17
N CYS A 196 -1.22 44.26 75.86
CA CYS A 196 -2.43 43.53 75.44
C CYS A 196 -3.62 44.50 75.23
N PRO A 197 -4.73 44.15 74.51
CA PRO A 197 -5.32 42.81 74.43
C PRO A 197 -5.96 42.38 73.08
N ILE A 198 -6.42 41.13 73.11
CA ILE A 198 -7.28 40.38 72.18
C ILE A 198 -8.53 41.19 71.76
N PRO A 199 -8.98 41.04 70.50
CA PRO A 199 -10.41 41.09 70.18
C PRO A 199 -10.90 39.75 69.63
N THR A 200 -11.87 39.17 70.33
CA THR A 200 -12.89 38.29 69.79
C THR A 200 -13.83 39.11 68.91
N ASP A 201 -14.19 38.59 67.74
CA ASP A 201 -15.58 38.41 67.27
C ASP A 201 -15.71 38.43 65.73
N PHE A 202 -16.60 37.53 65.26
CA PHE A 202 -17.26 37.37 63.96
C PHE A 202 -16.49 36.82 62.75
#